data_AF-A0A257P455-F1
#
_entry.id   AF-A0A257P455-F1
#
_cell.length_a   1.000
_cell.length_b   1.000
_cell.length_c   1.000
_cell.angle_alpha   90.00
_cell.angle_beta   90.00
_cell.angle_gamma   90.00
#
_symmetry.space_group_name_H-M   'P 1'
#
loop_
_entity.id
_entity.type
_entity.pdbx_description
1 polymer ?
#
loop_
_entity_poly.entity_id
_entity_poly.type
_entity_poly.pdbx_seq_one_letter_code
_entity_poly.pdbx_strand_id
1 'polypeptide(L)' 'LAPMVGASLDVMDRDARKQRGERPFVFANIKAGHGVSDIAAFIERVGGL' A
#
# COMPACT_ATOMS: atom_id res chain seq x y z
N LEU A 1 -3.70 -8.72 11.45
CA LEU A 1 -3.27 -7.89 12.60
C LEU A 1 -1.76 -7.74 12.55
N ALA A 2 -1.22 -6.52 12.49
CA ALA A 2 0.20 -6.28 12.74
C ALA A 2 0.42 -6.37 14.27
N PRO A 3 1.00 -7.46 14.82
CA PRO A 3 0.88 -7.77 16.25
C PRO A 3 1.54 -6.73 17.16
N MET A 4 2.50 -5.97 16.64
CA MET A 4 3.27 -4.98 17.43
C MET A 4 2.70 -3.56 17.41
N VAL A 5 1.64 -3.29 16.65
CA VAL A 5 1.13 -1.91 16.45
C VAL A 5 -0.38 -1.78 16.64
N GLY A 6 -1.08 -2.90 16.91
CA GLY A 6 -2.54 -2.91 17.08
C GLY A 6 -3.33 -2.50 15.83
N ALA A 7 -2.67 -2.35 14.68
CA ALA A 7 -3.31 -1.94 13.44
C ALA A 7 -4.08 -3.10 12.80
N SER A 8 -5.37 -2.87 12.52
CA SER A 8 -6.21 -3.76 11.73
C SER A 8 -6.07 -3.43 10.26
N LEU A 9 -5.58 -4.40 9.48
CA LEU A 9 -5.40 -4.26 8.03
C LEU A 9 -6.73 -4.03 7.31
N ASP A 10 -7.81 -4.65 7.80
CA ASP A 10 -9.15 -4.52 7.21
C ASP A 10 -9.71 -3.10 7.38
N VAL A 11 -9.43 -2.47 8.52
CA VAL A 11 -9.81 -1.06 8.77
C VAL A 11 -9.01 -0.15 7.86
N MET A 12 -7.70 -0.39 7.73
CA MET A 12 -6.84 0.40 6.84
C MET A 12 -7.26 0.26 5.37
N ASP A 13 -7.61 -0.94 4.90
CA ASP A 13 -8.04 -1.17 3.51
C ASP A 13 -9.34 -0.43 3.20
N ARG A 14 -10.34 -0.56 4.08
CA ARG A 14 -11.62 0.15 3.95
C ARG A 14 -11.42 1.66 3.92
N ASP A 15 -10.63 2.20 4.84
CA ASP A 15 -10.43 3.64 4.95
C ASP A 15 -9.61 4.18 3.78
N ALA A 16 -8.61 3.42 3.30
CA ALA A 16 -7.83 3.75 2.10
C ALA A 16 -8.72 3.79 0.85
N ARG A 17 -9.58 2.80 0.64
CA ARG A 17 -10.55 2.78 -0.48
C ARG A 17 -11.49 3.98 -0.41
N LYS A 18 -12.04 4.26 0.77
CA LYS A 18 -12.95 5.40 0.98
C LYS A 18 -12.30 6.74 0.67
N GLN A 19 -11.07 6.95 1.12
CA GLN A 19 -10.38 8.25 0.95
C GLN A 19 -9.80 8.45 -0.45
N ARG A 20 -9.35 7.38 -1.10
CA ARG A 20 -8.68 7.46 -2.41
C ARG A 20 -9.63 7.29 -3.60
N GLY A 21 -10.84 6.78 -3.39
CA GLY A 21 -11.76 6.42 -4.46
C GLY A 21 -11.10 5.40 -5.40
N GLU A 22 -11.07 5.72 -6.69
CA GLU A 22 -10.46 4.88 -7.74
C GLU A 22 -8.91 4.97 -7.81
N ARG A 23 -8.27 5.83 -7.01
CA ARG A 23 -6.81 6.00 -7.08
C ARG A 23 -6.09 4.78 -6.48
N PRO A 24 -5.08 4.23 -7.17
CA PRO A 24 -4.43 2.98 -6.77
C PRO A 24 -3.64 3.15 -5.47
N PHE A 25 -3.72 2.16 -4.57
CA PHE A 25 -2.93 2.07 -3.35
C PHE A 25 -2.36 0.67 -3.18
N VAL A 26 -1.28 0.56 -2.41
CA VAL A 26 -0.62 -0.72 -2.10
C VAL A 26 -0.21 -0.74 -0.64
N PHE A 27 -0.39 -1.88 0.02
CA PHE A 27 0.22 -2.15 1.32
C PHE A 27 1.65 -2.63 1.11
N ALA A 28 2.59 -2.13 1.90
CA ALA A 28 3.98 -2.52 1.81
C ALA A 28 4.57 -2.85 3.18
N ASN A 29 5.48 -3.84 3.18
CA ASN A 29 6.36 -4.12 4.30
C ASN A 29 7.79 -4.15 3.76
N ILE A 30 8.50 -3.04 3.95
CA ILE A 30 9.85 -2.83 3.40
C ILE A 30 10.84 -3.85 3.93
N LYS A 31 10.73 -4.23 5.22
CA LYS A 31 11.65 -5.19 5.85
C LYS A 31 11.53 -6.59 5.24
N ALA A 32 10.32 -6.96 4.82
CA ALA A 32 10.04 -8.24 4.17
C ALA A 32 9.98 -8.15 2.63
N GLY A 33 10.20 -6.96 2.05
CA GLY A 33 10.12 -6.72 0.62
C GLY A 33 8.71 -6.72 0.01
N HIS A 34 7.64 -6.88 0.80
CA HIS A 34 6.27 -6.90 0.27
C HIS A 34 5.85 -5.51 -0.23
N GLY A 35 5.21 -5.45 -1.41
CA GLY A 35 4.69 -4.23 -2.03
C GLY A 35 5.76 -3.28 -2.60
N VAL A 36 7.05 -3.57 -2.41
CA VAL A 36 8.14 -2.72 -2.89
C VAL A 36 8.21 -2.72 -4.42
N SER A 37 8.10 -3.90 -5.05
CA SER A 37 8.09 -4.02 -6.50
C SER A 37 6.90 -3.32 -7.14
N ASP A 38 5.71 -3.39 -6.51
CA ASP A 38 4.51 -2.73 -7.02
C ASP A 38 4.63 -1.19 -6.96
N ILE A 39 5.27 -0.66 -5.91
CA ILE A 39 5.58 0.76 -5.78
C ILE A 39 6.57 1.19 -6.87
N ALA A 40 7.65 0.44 -7.07
CA ALA A 40 8.64 0.74 -8.10
C ALA A 40 8.01 0.77 -9.50
N ALA A 41 7.25 -0.27 -9.85
CA ALA A 41 6.54 -0.35 -11.13
C ALA A 41 5.52 0.80 -11.31
N PHE A 42 4.85 1.22 -10.24
CA PHE A 42 3.97 2.37 -10.28
C PHE A 42 4.73 3.67 -10.60
N ILE A 43 5.88 3.88 -9.96
CA ILE A 43 6.72 5.07 -10.20
C ILE A 43 7.27 5.07 -11.62
N GLU A 44 7.73 3.93 -12.14
CA GLU A 44 8.18 3.82 -13.54
C GLU A 44 7.06 4.21 -14.51
N ARG A 45 5.87 3.64 -14.33
CA ARG A 45 4.72 3.89 -15.20
C ARG A 45 4.20 5.33 -15.16
N VAL A 46 4.17 5.95 -13.97
CA VAL A 46 3.54 7.27 -13.77
C VAL A 46 4.56 8.41 -13.80
N GLY A 47 5.78 8.16 -13.33
CA GLY A 47 6.87 9.12 -13.29
C GLY A 47 7.71 9.17 -14.58
N GLY A 48 7.58 8.19 -15.47
CA GLY A 48 8.26 8.17 -16.77
C GLY A 48 9.77 7.95 -16.68
N LEU A 49 10.20 6.97 -15.89
CA LEU A 49 11.59 6.51 -15.85
C LEU A 49 11.98 5.71 -17.09
#